data_AF-A0A6I1YRY7-F1
#
_entry.id   AF-A0A6I1YRY7-F1
#
_cell.length_a   1.000
_cell.length_b   1.000
_cell.length_c   1.000
_cell.angle_alpha   90.00
_cell.angle_beta   90.00
_cell.angle_gamma   90.00
#
_symmetry.space_group_name_H-M   'P 1'
#
loop_
_entity.id
_entity.type
_entity.pdbx_description
1 polymer ?
#
loop_
_entity_poly.entity_id
_entity_poly.type
_entity_poly.pdbx_seq_one_letter_code
_entity_poly.pdbx_strand_id
1 'polypeptide(L)'
;MLRRIFEEPFVDGISDQAGAAQAVYNLYAIAPAMIQESPAPDGKGWDMDRFVSRSDAAWFGYLGDVEDFYEKGPGFSDSDITYKMADVLLDDFFKQVEAKRADASDLGAELRFTHAEEIIPLAALMGLPGSTKPTTPEEAYTYGNNPWRGASVAPLGANIQWDVYEKDGRYLVRMLYNERETPFKAGCRPIARGSAFYDLDELEHCFGRG
;
A
#
# COMPACT_ATOMS: atom_id res chain seq x y z
N MET A 1 -7.71 21.54 27.09
CA MET A 1 -6.51 20.88 26.53
C MET A 1 -6.43 21.09 25.03
N LEU A 2 -7.41 20.65 24.24
CA LEU A 2 -7.40 20.71 22.76
C LEU A 2 -7.12 22.11 22.17
N ARG A 3 -7.71 23.18 22.71
CA ARG A 3 -7.45 24.58 22.29
C ARG A 3 -6.02 25.09 22.52
N ARG A 4 -5.15 24.31 23.19
CA ARG A 4 -3.71 24.60 23.28
C ARG A 4 -2.90 23.98 22.14
N ILE A 5 -3.50 23.08 21.37
CA ILE A 5 -2.86 22.26 20.34
C ILE A 5 -3.46 22.59 18.96
N PHE A 6 -4.78 22.77 18.90
CA PHE A 6 -5.53 23.05 17.69
C PHE A 6 -6.17 24.44 17.72
N GLU A 7 -6.42 25.00 16.53
CA GLU A 7 -7.14 26.25 16.36
C GLU A 7 -8.60 26.14 16.81
N GLU A 8 -9.18 27.25 17.28
CA GLU A 8 -10.53 27.30 17.83
C GLU A 8 -11.61 26.78 16.86
N PRO A 9 -11.62 27.13 15.56
CA PRO A 9 -12.62 26.60 14.62
C PRO A 9 -12.57 25.08 14.46
N PHE A 10 -11.37 24.48 14.52
CA PHE A 10 -11.23 23.03 14.47
C PHE A 10 -11.80 22.37 15.73
N VAL A 11 -11.47 22.91 16.90
CA VAL A 11 -11.95 22.37 18.18
C VAL A 11 -13.48 22.45 18.29
N ASP A 12 -14.07 23.54 17.82
CA ASP A 12 -15.52 23.73 17.85
C ASP A 12 -16.25 22.79 16.87
N GLY A 13 -15.54 22.24 15.88
CA GLY A 13 -16.04 21.20 14.97
C GLY A 13 -16.01 19.78 15.54
N ILE A 14 -15.38 19.55 16.69
CA ILE A 14 -15.32 18.23 17.34
C ILE A 14 -16.62 17.98 18.11
N SER A 15 -17.41 17.03 17.63
CA SER A 15 -18.76 16.76 18.16
C SER A 15 -18.81 15.92 19.43
N ASP A 16 -17.78 15.10 19.70
CA ASP A 16 -17.77 14.18 20.83
C ASP A 16 -16.36 13.80 21.31
N GLN A 17 -16.31 12.96 22.35
CA GLN A 17 -15.05 12.49 22.95
C GLN A 17 -14.24 11.57 22.03
N ALA A 18 -14.89 10.83 21.13
CA ALA A 18 -14.22 9.96 20.18
C ALA A 18 -13.49 10.80 19.12
N GLY A 19 -14.14 11.82 18.58
CA GLY A 19 -13.52 12.80 17.68
C GLY A 19 -12.35 13.54 18.31
N ALA A 20 -12.47 13.91 19.60
CA ALA A 20 -11.36 14.49 20.36
C ALA A 20 -10.16 13.54 20.47
N ALA A 21 -10.40 12.26 20.76
CA ALA A 21 -9.36 11.25 20.87
C ALA A 21 -8.71 10.95 19.52
N GLN A 22 -9.51 10.83 18.45
CA GLN A 22 -9.04 10.67 17.08
C GLN A 22 -8.14 11.83 16.65
N ALA A 23 -8.50 13.08 16.98
CA ALA A 23 -7.68 14.24 16.64
C ALA A 23 -6.28 14.18 17.29
N VAL A 24 -6.20 13.79 18.57
CA VAL A 24 -4.91 13.62 19.26
C VAL A 24 -4.13 12.42 18.70
N TYR A 25 -4.82 11.33 18.37
CA TYR A 25 -4.21 10.17 17.70
C TYR A 25 -3.63 10.55 16.32
N ASN A 26 -4.32 11.36 15.53
CA ASN A 26 -3.81 11.77 14.22
C ASN A 26 -2.48 12.55 14.33
N LEU A 27 -2.32 13.36 15.39
CA LEU A 27 -1.02 13.97 15.69
C LEU A 27 0.03 12.94 16.10
N TYR A 28 -0.35 11.93 16.89
CA TYR A 28 0.53 10.82 17.23
C TYR A 28 0.98 10.04 15.97
N ALA A 29 0.06 9.77 15.05
CA ALA A 29 0.31 9.00 13.84
C ALA A 29 1.23 9.72 12.84
N ILE A 30 1.12 11.06 12.74
CA ILE A 30 1.97 11.86 11.84
C ILE A 30 3.35 12.19 12.44
N ALA A 31 3.48 12.20 13.77
CA ALA A 31 4.70 12.63 14.46
C ALA A 31 5.98 11.92 13.99
N PRO A 32 6.01 10.59 13.71
CA PRO A 32 7.20 9.93 13.18
C PRO A 32 7.62 10.45 11.80
N ALA A 33 6.67 10.83 10.95
CA ALA A 33 6.95 11.40 9.63
C ALA A 33 7.51 12.82 9.72
N MET A 34 7.28 13.51 10.84
CA MET A 34 7.75 14.86 11.10
C MET A 34 8.94 14.92 12.07
N ILE A 35 9.73 13.85 12.16
CA ILE A 35 10.79 13.76 13.17
C ILE A 35 11.87 14.84 13.01
N GLN A 36 12.15 15.25 11.77
CA GLN A 36 13.20 16.23 11.45
C GLN A 36 12.76 17.67 11.80
N GLU A 37 11.46 17.90 11.84
CA GLU A 37 10.82 19.16 12.19
C GLU A 37 10.66 19.31 13.72
N SER A 38 10.93 18.25 14.49
CA SER A 38 10.85 18.32 15.94
C SER A 38 11.89 19.30 16.49
N PRO A 39 11.51 20.21 17.41
CA PRO A 39 12.45 21.09 18.08
C PRO A 39 13.34 20.35 19.10
N ALA A 40 13.13 19.05 19.33
CA ALA A 40 13.90 18.25 20.29
C ALA A 40 15.33 18.00 19.76
N PRO A 41 16.37 18.43 20.49
CA PRO A 41 17.76 18.37 20.01
C PRO A 41 18.36 16.97 19.96
N ASP A 42 17.65 15.95 20.48
CA ASP A 42 18.11 14.57 20.61
C ASP A 42 17.31 13.57 19.74
N GLY A 43 16.51 14.07 18.79
CA GLY A 43 15.74 13.21 17.89
C GLY A 43 14.62 12.43 18.59
N LYS A 44 14.24 12.80 19.83
CA LYS A 44 13.09 12.22 20.55
C LYS A 44 11.73 12.50 19.88
N GLY A 45 11.70 13.31 18.83
CA GLY A 45 10.48 13.64 18.12
C GLY A 45 9.56 14.53 18.94
N TRP A 46 8.26 14.35 18.75
CA TRP A 46 7.22 15.21 19.35
C TRP A 46 6.73 14.72 20.72
N ASP A 47 7.26 13.59 21.22
CA ASP A 47 6.92 12.98 22.50
C ASP A 47 5.40 12.76 22.68
N MET A 48 4.76 12.23 21.64
CA MET A 48 3.31 11.99 21.60
C MET A 48 2.88 10.77 22.45
N ASP A 49 3.81 9.88 22.79
CA ASP A 49 3.59 8.69 23.63
C ASP A 49 3.02 9.04 25.02
N ARG A 50 3.18 10.28 25.49
CA ARG A 50 2.60 10.75 26.76
C ARG A 50 1.09 10.99 26.69
N PHE A 51 0.55 11.18 25.49
CA PHE A 51 -0.86 11.55 25.26
C PHE A 51 -1.69 10.39 24.73
N VAL A 52 -1.07 9.44 24.04
CA VAL A 52 -1.74 8.28 23.45
C VAL A 52 -1.04 7.03 23.93
N SER A 53 -1.75 6.17 24.65
CA SER A 53 -1.20 4.88 25.07
C SER A 53 -0.98 3.98 23.86
N ARG A 54 -0.05 3.02 23.96
CA ARG A 54 0.19 2.05 22.87
C ARG A 54 -1.05 1.23 22.51
N SER A 55 -1.90 0.91 23.49
CA SER A 55 -3.17 0.22 23.25
C SER A 55 -4.17 1.08 22.50
N ASP A 56 -4.27 2.37 22.85
CA ASP A 56 -5.17 3.30 22.16
C ASP A 56 -4.67 3.56 20.73
N ALA A 57 -3.36 3.75 20.56
CA ALA A 57 -2.74 3.89 19.24
C ALA A 57 -2.98 2.65 18.36
N ALA A 58 -2.88 1.45 18.91
CA ALA A 58 -3.17 0.22 18.18
C ALA A 58 -4.66 0.11 17.80
N TRP A 59 -5.56 0.56 18.66
CA TRP A 59 -6.99 0.59 18.38
C TRP A 59 -7.33 1.59 17.26
N PHE A 60 -6.83 2.82 17.32
CA PHE A 60 -7.05 3.79 16.26
C PHE A 60 -6.36 3.43 14.94
N GLY A 61 -5.17 2.82 15.00
CA GLY A 61 -4.52 2.26 13.81
C GLY A 61 -5.35 1.16 13.17
N TYR A 62 -5.97 0.30 13.98
CA TYR A 62 -6.93 -0.68 13.50
C TYR A 62 -8.17 -0.03 12.86
N LEU A 63 -8.74 1.02 13.44
CA LEU A 63 -9.89 1.72 12.85
C LEU A 63 -9.56 2.36 11.49
N GLY A 64 -8.39 3.00 11.37
CA GLY A 64 -7.93 3.52 10.08
C GLY A 64 -7.71 2.38 9.06
N ASP A 65 -7.14 1.26 9.51
CA ASP A 65 -6.97 0.09 8.65
C ASP A 65 -8.31 -0.52 8.19
N VAL A 66 -9.36 -0.50 9.04
CA VAL A 66 -10.71 -0.95 8.66
C VAL A 66 -11.25 -0.11 7.51
N GLU A 67 -11.12 1.22 7.60
CA GLU A 67 -11.57 2.17 6.58
C GLU A 67 -10.86 1.91 5.25
N ASP A 68 -9.52 1.95 5.24
CA ASP A 68 -8.73 1.72 4.02
C ASP A 68 -8.95 0.32 3.44
N PHE A 69 -9.10 -0.72 4.28
CA PHE A 69 -9.36 -2.08 3.81
C PHE A 69 -10.65 -2.19 3.00
N TYR A 70 -11.73 -1.55 3.47
CA TYR A 70 -13.05 -1.64 2.84
C TYR A 70 -13.25 -0.62 1.72
N GLU A 71 -12.56 0.52 1.73
CA GLU A 71 -12.72 1.55 0.71
C GLU A 71 -11.73 1.39 -0.47
N LYS A 72 -10.53 0.87 -0.20
CA LYS A 72 -9.40 0.87 -1.15
C LYS A 72 -8.74 -0.51 -1.28
N GLY A 73 -8.80 -1.31 -0.23
CA GLY A 73 -8.15 -2.62 -0.13
C GLY A 73 -8.98 -3.79 -0.68
N PRO A 74 -8.67 -5.02 -0.25
CA PRO A 74 -9.35 -6.23 -0.71
C PRO A 74 -10.86 -6.26 -0.46
N GLY A 75 -11.36 -5.52 0.54
CA GLY A 75 -12.79 -5.39 0.80
C GLY A 75 -13.54 -6.73 0.90
N PHE A 76 -14.70 -6.79 0.24
CA PHE A 76 -15.59 -7.97 0.26
C PHE A 76 -15.26 -8.98 -0.84
N SER A 77 -15.39 -10.27 -0.54
CA SER A 77 -14.98 -11.37 -1.42
C SER A 77 -15.78 -11.50 -2.72
N ASP A 78 -16.96 -10.88 -2.79
CA ASP A 78 -17.86 -10.88 -3.93
C ASP A 78 -17.73 -9.60 -4.79
N SER A 79 -16.77 -8.72 -4.49
CA SER A 79 -16.58 -7.47 -5.21
C SER A 79 -15.10 -7.12 -5.40
N ASP A 80 -14.77 -6.61 -6.57
CA ASP A 80 -13.45 -6.03 -6.88
C ASP A 80 -13.51 -4.50 -7.04
N ILE A 81 -14.64 -3.87 -6.72
CA ILE A 81 -14.91 -2.46 -7.06
C ILE A 81 -13.89 -1.49 -6.45
N THR A 82 -13.35 -1.83 -5.28
CA THR A 82 -12.39 -1.01 -4.53
C THR A 82 -11.00 -1.00 -5.18
N TYR A 83 -10.64 -2.05 -5.93
CA TYR A 83 -9.29 -2.22 -6.45
C TYR A 83 -9.19 -2.46 -7.96
N LYS A 84 -10.30 -2.73 -8.65
CA LYS A 84 -10.31 -2.99 -10.10
C LYS A 84 -9.79 -1.82 -10.93
N MET A 85 -9.98 -0.58 -10.49
CA MET A 85 -9.50 0.58 -11.25
C MET A 85 -7.96 0.62 -11.44
N ALA A 86 -7.18 -0.07 -10.59
CA ALA A 86 -5.72 -0.13 -10.68
C ALA A 86 -5.26 -0.95 -11.88
N ASP A 87 -6.19 -1.66 -12.54
CA ASP A 87 -5.92 -2.37 -13.78
C ASP A 87 -5.40 -1.42 -14.87
N VAL A 88 -5.80 -0.14 -14.84
CA VAL A 88 -5.26 0.88 -15.77
C VAL A 88 -3.77 1.12 -15.55
N LEU A 89 -3.30 1.12 -14.30
CA LEU A 89 -1.88 1.27 -13.98
C LEU A 89 -1.11 -0.03 -14.25
N LEU A 90 -1.68 -1.18 -13.88
CA LEU A 90 -1.08 -2.48 -14.20
C LEU A 90 -0.96 -2.67 -15.73
N ASP A 91 -1.96 -2.24 -16.48
CA ASP A 91 -1.96 -2.15 -17.94
C ASP A 91 -0.74 -1.42 -18.46
N ASP A 92 -0.46 -0.26 -17.87
CA ASP A 92 0.63 0.60 -18.29
C ASP A 92 1.99 -0.02 -17.93
N PHE A 93 2.11 -0.73 -16.80
CA PHE A 93 3.32 -1.52 -16.49
C PHE A 93 3.65 -2.49 -17.64
N PHE A 94 2.69 -3.29 -18.09
CA PHE A 94 2.89 -4.21 -19.22
C PHE A 94 3.21 -3.47 -20.52
N LYS A 95 2.43 -2.43 -20.86
CA LYS A 95 2.64 -1.64 -22.09
C LYS A 95 4.04 -1.04 -22.18
N GLN A 96 4.63 -0.58 -21.07
CA GLN A 96 6.00 -0.07 -21.10
C GLN A 96 7.02 -1.17 -21.43
N VAL A 97 6.84 -2.38 -20.89
CA VAL A 97 7.72 -3.52 -21.19
C VAL A 97 7.53 -4.00 -22.64
N GLU A 98 6.28 -4.11 -23.10
CA GLU A 98 5.92 -4.48 -24.47
C GLU A 98 6.49 -3.48 -25.49
N ALA A 99 6.36 -2.17 -25.23
CA ALA A 99 6.93 -1.13 -26.08
C ALA A 99 8.46 -1.25 -26.16
N LYS A 100 9.13 -1.60 -25.05
CA LYS A 100 10.57 -1.86 -25.04
C LYS A 100 10.93 -3.11 -25.86
N ARG A 101 10.15 -4.19 -25.73
CA ARG A 101 10.31 -5.44 -26.51
C ARG A 101 10.11 -5.23 -28.01
N ALA A 102 9.20 -4.35 -28.39
CA ALA A 102 8.89 -4.03 -29.79
C ALA A 102 9.85 -2.99 -30.41
N ASP A 103 10.89 -2.54 -29.68
CA ASP A 103 11.76 -1.43 -30.07
C ASP A 103 10.98 -0.14 -30.41
N ALA A 104 9.82 0.03 -29.78
CA ALA A 104 8.92 1.18 -29.96
C ALA A 104 9.15 2.27 -28.89
N SER A 105 10.02 2.01 -27.91
CA SER A 105 10.40 2.94 -26.84
C SER A 105 11.89 2.82 -26.50
N ASP A 106 12.56 3.96 -26.40
CA ASP A 106 13.95 4.08 -25.98
C ASP A 106 14.11 4.30 -24.46
N LEU A 107 13.00 4.45 -23.72
CA LEU A 107 13.02 4.65 -22.27
C LEU A 107 13.80 3.54 -21.55
N GLY A 108 14.59 3.96 -20.56
CA GLY A 108 15.33 3.07 -19.65
C GLY A 108 14.60 2.83 -18.32
N ALA A 109 13.73 3.76 -17.92
CA ALA A 109 12.89 3.64 -16.74
C ALA A 109 11.67 4.56 -16.88
N GLU A 110 10.55 4.15 -16.30
CA GLU A 110 9.33 4.95 -16.17
C GLU A 110 9.03 5.13 -14.67
N LEU A 111 9.16 6.36 -14.17
CA LEU A 111 9.07 6.67 -12.73
C LEU A 111 7.77 7.40 -12.44
N ARG A 112 6.86 6.74 -11.70
CA ARG A 112 5.55 7.29 -11.35
C ARG A 112 5.49 7.59 -9.85
N PHE A 113 4.93 8.76 -9.51
CA PHE A 113 4.70 9.19 -8.14
C PHE A 113 3.20 9.36 -7.93
N THR A 114 2.67 8.73 -6.89
CA THR A 114 1.23 8.66 -6.64
C THR A 114 0.95 8.58 -5.13
N HIS A 115 -0.28 8.24 -4.77
CA HIS A 115 -0.81 8.23 -3.43
C HIS A 115 -1.06 6.80 -2.91
N ALA A 116 -1.36 6.68 -1.61
CA ALA A 116 -1.76 5.41 -1.01
C ALA A 116 -3.02 4.85 -1.69
N GLU A 117 -3.92 5.74 -2.13
CA GLU A 117 -5.14 5.44 -2.89
C GLU A 117 -4.89 4.73 -4.22
N GLU A 118 -3.66 4.75 -4.76
CA GLU A 118 -3.28 3.98 -5.94
C GLU A 118 -2.49 2.71 -5.55
N ILE A 119 -1.59 2.81 -4.57
CA ILE A 119 -0.75 1.67 -4.13
C ILE A 119 -1.56 0.56 -3.48
N ILE A 120 -2.49 0.90 -2.58
CA ILE A 120 -3.33 -0.08 -1.86
C ILE A 120 -4.11 -0.96 -2.84
N PRO A 121 -4.89 -0.38 -3.78
CA PRO A 121 -5.64 -1.22 -4.69
C PRO A 121 -4.75 -1.93 -5.72
N LEU A 122 -3.65 -1.33 -6.19
CA LEU A 122 -2.70 -2.04 -7.05
C LEU A 122 -2.14 -3.28 -6.33
N ALA A 123 -1.81 -3.16 -5.05
CA ALA A 123 -1.36 -4.28 -4.23
C ALA A 123 -2.43 -5.38 -4.07
N ALA A 124 -3.71 -5.01 -3.92
CA ALA A 124 -4.83 -5.96 -3.88
C ALA A 124 -5.03 -6.65 -5.24
N LEU A 125 -5.07 -5.89 -6.34
CA LEU A 125 -5.20 -6.40 -7.70
C LEU A 125 -4.07 -7.37 -8.07
N MET A 126 -2.84 -7.03 -7.67
CA MET A 126 -1.66 -7.84 -7.91
C MET A 126 -1.47 -8.97 -6.89
N GLY A 127 -2.38 -9.14 -5.93
CA GLY A 127 -2.32 -10.19 -4.91
C GLY A 127 -1.03 -10.17 -4.09
N LEU A 128 -0.53 -8.97 -3.76
CA LEU A 128 0.72 -8.78 -3.03
C LEU A 128 0.59 -9.20 -1.55
N PRO A 129 1.71 -9.51 -0.86
CA PRO A 129 1.69 -9.88 0.54
C PRO A 129 0.88 -8.91 1.41
N GLY A 130 -0.02 -9.45 2.23
CA GLY A 130 -0.95 -8.69 3.06
C GLY A 130 -2.28 -8.36 2.38
N SER A 131 -2.35 -8.36 1.04
CA SER A 131 -3.52 -7.94 0.27
C SER A 131 -4.24 -9.08 -0.46
N THR A 132 -4.13 -10.31 0.04
CA THR A 132 -4.66 -11.51 -0.64
C THR A 132 -5.97 -12.05 -0.04
N LYS A 133 -6.46 -11.46 1.06
CA LYS A 133 -7.60 -11.99 1.81
C LYS A 133 -8.74 -10.97 1.88
N PRO A 134 -9.78 -11.09 1.04
CA PRO A 134 -11.02 -10.35 1.24
C PRO A 134 -11.81 -10.92 2.42
N THR A 135 -12.83 -10.21 2.88
CA THR A 135 -13.78 -10.67 3.91
C THR A 135 -15.14 -10.98 3.34
N THR A 136 -15.99 -11.70 4.08
CA THR A 136 -17.42 -11.82 3.71
C THR A 136 -18.24 -10.76 4.46
N PRO A 137 -19.49 -10.48 4.03
CA PRO A 137 -20.38 -9.59 4.79
C PRO A 137 -20.67 -10.05 6.22
N GLU A 138 -20.55 -11.35 6.51
CA GLU A 138 -20.84 -11.95 7.82
C GLU A 138 -19.64 -11.90 8.79
N GLU A 139 -18.42 -11.75 8.27
CA GLU A 139 -17.19 -11.72 9.07
C GLU A 139 -16.45 -10.40 8.85
N ALA A 140 -16.54 -9.49 9.82
CA ALA A 140 -15.82 -8.22 9.76
C ALA A 140 -14.30 -8.43 9.73
N TYR A 141 -13.62 -7.54 9.00
CA TYR A 141 -12.17 -7.41 9.07
C TYR A 141 -11.73 -7.13 10.51
N THR A 142 -10.77 -7.92 11.01
CA THR A 142 -10.08 -7.68 12.27
C THR A 142 -8.59 -7.98 12.11
N TYR A 143 -7.77 -7.43 12.99
CA TYR A 143 -6.37 -7.82 13.06
C TYR A 143 -6.14 -9.29 13.38
N GLY A 144 -7.09 -9.96 14.05
CA GLY A 144 -6.99 -11.36 14.43
C GLY A 144 -7.31 -12.34 13.29
N ASN A 145 -8.14 -11.93 12.32
CA ASN A 145 -8.58 -12.81 11.23
C ASN A 145 -8.00 -12.44 9.86
N ASN A 146 -7.40 -11.25 9.69
CA ASN A 146 -6.91 -10.79 8.39
C ASN A 146 -5.49 -10.23 8.50
N PRO A 147 -4.57 -10.58 7.57
CA PRO A 147 -3.18 -10.09 7.60
C PRO A 147 -3.00 -8.65 7.11
N TRP A 148 -4.00 -8.04 6.47
CA TRP A 148 -3.86 -6.72 5.86
C TRP A 148 -3.57 -5.64 6.91
N ARG A 149 -2.57 -4.79 6.68
CA ARG A 149 -2.19 -3.64 7.53
C ARG A 149 -1.74 -2.49 6.65
N GLY A 150 -2.31 -1.29 6.80
CA GLY A 150 -1.93 -0.11 6.02
C GLY A 150 -0.43 0.20 6.15
N ALA A 151 0.11 0.09 7.36
CA ALA A 151 1.53 0.30 7.64
C ALA A 151 2.50 -0.68 6.94
N SER A 152 2.02 -1.83 6.45
CA SER A 152 2.82 -2.79 5.67
C SER A 152 2.51 -2.75 4.18
N VAL A 153 1.26 -2.46 3.82
CA VAL A 153 0.78 -2.40 2.43
C VAL A 153 1.19 -1.08 1.78
N ALA A 154 0.81 0.05 2.39
CA ALA A 154 1.14 1.37 1.89
C ALA A 154 1.77 2.25 2.99
N PRO A 155 2.96 1.89 3.51
CA PRO A 155 3.71 2.80 4.37
C PRO A 155 4.03 4.12 3.65
N LEU A 156 4.47 5.13 4.41
CA LEU A 156 5.00 6.36 3.81
C LEU A 156 6.17 6.01 2.88
N GLY A 157 6.07 6.42 1.61
CA GLY A 157 7.06 6.08 0.59
C GLY A 157 6.93 4.66 0.01
N ALA A 158 5.78 4.01 0.18
CA ALA A 158 5.50 2.72 -0.44
C ALA A 158 5.76 2.73 -1.95
N ASN A 159 6.29 1.62 -2.47
CA ASN A 159 6.66 1.50 -3.86
C ASN A 159 6.54 0.06 -4.38
N ILE A 160 6.16 -0.07 -5.66
CA ILE A 160 6.17 -1.32 -6.43
C ILE A 160 7.05 -1.07 -7.65
N GLN A 161 8.05 -1.92 -7.87
CA GLN A 161 9.04 -1.76 -8.93
C GLN A 161 9.14 -3.06 -9.73
N TRP A 162 9.15 -2.97 -11.05
CA TRP A 162 9.44 -4.10 -11.94
C TRP A 162 10.78 -3.85 -12.64
N ASP A 163 11.75 -4.70 -12.35
CA ASP A 163 13.02 -4.73 -13.06
C ASP A 163 12.88 -5.67 -14.26
N VAL A 164 13.23 -5.17 -15.44
CA VAL A 164 13.14 -5.91 -16.69
C VAL A 164 14.53 -6.21 -17.23
N TYR A 165 14.75 -7.48 -17.57
CA TYR A 165 16.01 -7.98 -18.11
C TYR A 165 15.75 -8.61 -19.47
N GLU A 166 16.60 -8.30 -20.44
CA GLU A 166 16.59 -8.91 -21.77
C GLU A 166 17.83 -9.78 -21.95
N LYS A 167 17.62 -10.95 -22.54
CA LYS A 167 18.71 -11.78 -23.06
C LYS A 167 18.22 -12.61 -24.24
N ASP A 168 18.89 -12.47 -25.38
CA ASP A 168 18.64 -13.25 -26.60
C ASP A 168 17.16 -13.19 -27.06
N GLY A 169 16.52 -12.02 -26.91
CA GLY A 169 15.12 -11.76 -27.24
C GLY A 169 14.11 -12.23 -26.19
N ARG A 170 14.56 -12.79 -25.06
CA ARG A 170 13.71 -13.19 -23.93
C ARG A 170 13.69 -12.11 -22.86
N TYR A 171 12.49 -11.73 -22.42
CA TYR A 171 12.29 -10.70 -21.40
C TYR A 171 11.85 -11.33 -20.08
N LEU A 172 12.62 -11.06 -19.03
CA LEU A 172 12.34 -11.51 -17.67
C LEU A 172 12.02 -10.32 -16.78
N VAL A 173 11.07 -10.50 -15.88
CA VAL A 173 10.64 -9.48 -14.93
C VAL A 173 10.86 -9.99 -13.50
N ARG A 174 11.39 -9.11 -12.65
CA ARG A 174 11.45 -9.29 -11.19
C ARG A 174 10.71 -8.13 -10.54
N MET A 175 9.95 -8.41 -9.47
CA MET A 175 9.26 -7.39 -8.70
C MET A 175 9.93 -7.11 -7.36
N LEU A 176 10.04 -5.83 -7.01
CA LEU A 176 10.28 -5.35 -5.66
C LEU A 176 9.02 -4.67 -5.12
N TYR A 177 8.66 -4.96 -3.88
CA TYR A 177 7.58 -4.29 -3.16
C TYR A 177 8.12 -3.76 -1.84
N ASN A 178 8.07 -2.44 -1.66
CA ASN A 178 8.74 -1.73 -0.59
C ASN A 178 10.23 -2.14 -0.52
N GLU A 179 10.89 -2.12 -1.69
CA GLU A 179 12.29 -2.52 -1.93
C GLU A 179 12.64 -3.99 -1.59
N ARG A 180 11.65 -4.84 -1.34
CA ARG A 180 11.86 -6.27 -1.05
C ARG A 180 11.49 -7.12 -2.25
N GLU A 181 12.38 -8.03 -2.63
CA GLU A 181 12.11 -9.03 -3.65
C GLU A 181 10.84 -9.82 -3.29
N THR A 182 9.82 -9.70 -4.13
CA THR A 182 8.48 -10.20 -3.85
C THR A 182 8.00 -11.01 -5.04
N PRO A 183 7.56 -12.26 -4.83
CA PRO A 183 7.01 -13.06 -5.92
C PRO A 183 5.71 -12.44 -6.43
N PHE A 184 5.43 -12.63 -7.71
CA PHE A 184 4.12 -12.33 -8.28
C PHE A 184 3.03 -13.21 -7.67
N LYS A 185 1.75 -12.81 -7.84
CA LYS A 185 0.60 -13.52 -7.27
C LYS A 185 0.62 -15.03 -7.54
N ALA A 186 -0.03 -15.76 -6.64
CA ALA A 186 -0.28 -17.17 -6.81
C ALA A 186 -0.92 -17.44 -8.19
N GLY A 187 -0.41 -18.46 -8.88
CA GLY A 187 -0.79 -18.79 -10.26
C GLY A 187 0.30 -18.46 -11.27
N CYS A 188 1.09 -17.41 -11.06
CA CYS A 188 2.20 -17.07 -11.94
C CYS A 188 3.38 -18.02 -11.69
N ARG A 189 4.06 -18.45 -12.76
CA ARG A 189 5.14 -19.45 -12.69
C ARG A 189 6.51 -18.79 -12.89
N PRO A 190 7.41 -18.83 -11.89
CA PRO A 190 8.76 -18.34 -12.10
C PRO A 190 9.53 -19.26 -13.05
N ILE A 191 10.61 -18.76 -13.66
CA ILE A 191 11.44 -19.52 -14.62
C ILE A 191 12.06 -20.80 -14.02
N ALA A 192 12.14 -20.87 -12.69
CA ALA A 192 12.58 -22.02 -11.91
C ALA A 192 12.00 -21.94 -10.49
N ARG A 193 11.92 -23.09 -9.81
CA ARG A 193 11.49 -23.13 -8.41
C ARG A 193 12.39 -22.25 -7.55
N GLY A 194 11.78 -21.30 -6.83
CA GLY A 194 12.51 -20.36 -5.96
C GLY A 194 13.18 -19.19 -6.67
N SER A 195 12.99 -19.05 -7.99
CA SER A 195 13.41 -17.85 -8.72
C SER A 195 12.42 -16.71 -8.50
N ALA A 196 12.92 -15.47 -8.42
CA ALA A 196 12.10 -14.26 -8.45
C ALA A 196 11.89 -13.68 -9.86
N PHE A 197 12.47 -14.32 -10.87
CA PHE A 197 12.32 -13.95 -12.27
C PHE A 197 11.19 -14.75 -12.94
N TYR A 198 10.37 -14.05 -13.71
CA TYR A 198 9.24 -14.56 -14.46
C TYR A 198 9.37 -14.13 -15.92
N ASP A 199 8.97 -14.97 -16.87
CA ASP A 199 8.85 -14.55 -18.27
C ASP A 199 7.75 -13.52 -18.43
N LEU A 200 7.97 -12.51 -19.28
CA LEU A 200 6.94 -11.53 -19.61
C LEU A 200 5.67 -12.21 -20.14
N ASP A 201 5.82 -13.17 -21.07
CA ASP A 201 4.69 -13.92 -21.65
C ASP A 201 3.88 -14.69 -20.58
N GLU A 202 4.56 -15.23 -19.56
CA GLU A 202 3.90 -15.91 -18.42
C GLU A 202 3.17 -14.91 -17.52
N LEU A 203 3.73 -13.72 -17.30
CA LEU A 203 3.05 -12.66 -16.55
C LEU A 203 1.82 -12.16 -17.31
N GLU A 204 1.92 -11.92 -18.62
CA GLU A 204 0.78 -11.57 -19.46
C GLU A 204 -0.34 -12.61 -19.34
N HIS A 205 -0.02 -13.90 -19.48
CA HIS A 205 -1.00 -14.98 -19.31
C HIS A 205 -1.58 -15.03 -17.89
N CYS A 206 -0.74 -14.98 -16.85
CA CYS A 206 -1.15 -15.05 -15.45
C CYS A 206 -2.06 -13.88 -15.02
N PHE A 207 -1.86 -12.71 -15.62
CA PHE A 207 -2.70 -11.53 -15.43
C PHE A 207 -3.85 -11.42 -16.45
N GLY A 208 -4.04 -12.41 -17.31
CA GLY A 208 -5.17 -12.48 -18.25
C GLY A 208 -5.08 -11.52 -19.43
N ARG A 209 -3.85 -11.18 -19.84
CA ARG A 209 -3.54 -10.19 -20.90
C ARG A 209 -3.17 -10.84 -22.25
N GLY A 210 -3.20 -12.18 -22.35
CA GLY A 210 -2.85 -12.94 -23.55
C GLY A 210 -3.45 -14.34 -23.57
#